data_AF-A0A8T7FDS3-F1
#
_entry.id   AF-A0A8T7FDS3-F1
#
_cell.length_a   1.000
_cell.length_b   1.000
_cell.length_c   1.000
_cell.angle_alpha   90.00
_cell.angle_beta   90.00
_cell.angle_gamma   90.00
#
_symmetry.space_group_name_H-M   'P 1'
#
loop_
_entity.id
_entity.type
_entity.pdbx_description
1 polymer ?
#
loop_
_entity_poly.entity_id
_entity_poly.type
_entity_poly.pdbx_seq_one_letter_code
_entity_poly.pdbx_strand_id
1 'polypeptide(L)'
;MTRSTTKQLQAKPVKPSRLSVALLSRAMREAAKRAFDAAAAFFGLLVLSPFFAVIAILIKRDTPGPVFYWGARVGRNGVPFKILKFRTMYETPESYRGLRVTCEGDERITPFGKWLHETKLNEIPQLWNVLIGEMSLVGPRPEDPSIARAWPAQAAREILSARPGITSPASILYRNEESMLHAGEVMQKYLHELSPDKMRLDQLYVRYQSFWLDLDVILWTAILLVPKIKAYSPPENLLFAGPLTRLFQRYVGWFLADFLVALGAIAIVGGPIHPPGLLNPVGNAKIGMALATVILYSLTGLALGVNRINWQKAGSREAGRFLASWIISSAAILGLHIRLGLTGARVPETVLAASLLTLLGMTAVRYRRRLAAGLFHQALTRRAPAGEARERVLVVGSGRTAEHIAWLMEHPAYSRKFQIVGFIDNDLRAQGMNIYGSRIVGKVEDIRQIVQKSRVDLIILADNQMASHKYSEFHNTASFLPARIAVAPDIFGSLSSLDGGASNGGLAKPLDNFQCRHCLARRANESEERLPAK
;
A
#
# COMPACT_ATOMS: atom_id res chain seq x y z
N MET A 1 -27.01 -42.61 -32.41
CA MET A 1 -27.51 -41.94 -31.19
C MET A 1 -26.51 -42.13 -30.07
N THR A 2 -25.68 -41.14 -29.75
CA THR A 2 -25.00 -41.06 -28.43
C THR A 2 -24.46 -39.64 -28.23
N ARG A 3 -24.94 -39.00 -27.16
CA ARG A 3 -24.65 -37.63 -26.75
C ARG A 3 -23.21 -37.50 -26.26
N SER A 4 -22.45 -36.52 -26.76
CA SER A 4 -21.20 -36.09 -26.13
C SER A 4 -21.51 -35.03 -25.07
N THR A 5 -21.24 -35.37 -23.82
CA THR A 5 -21.36 -34.49 -22.66
C THR A 5 -20.17 -33.54 -22.59
N THR A 6 -20.43 -32.25 -22.80
CA THR A 6 -19.49 -31.15 -22.56
C THR A 6 -19.32 -30.97 -21.04
N LYS A 7 -18.19 -31.43 -20.47
CA LYS A 7 -17.83 -31.09 -19.09
C LYS A 7 -17.21 -29.69 -19.07
N GLN A 8 -18.03 -28.71 -18.69
CA GLN A 8 -17.59 -27.37 -18.32
C GLN A 8 -16.56 -27.44 -17.19
N LEU A 9 -15.39 -26.83 -17.40
CA LEU A 9 -14.43 -26.48 -16.36
C LEU A 9 -15.08 -25.44 -15.42
N GLN A 10 -15.80 -25.93 -14.41
CA GLN A 10 -16.30 -25.09 -13.33
C GLN A 10 -15.15 -24.63 -12.44
N ALA A 11 -14.84 -23.34 -12.50
CA ALA A 11 -13.98 -22.69 -11.52
C ALA A 11 -14.56 -22.91 -10.11
N LYS A 12 -13.75 -23.46 -9.19
CA LYS A 12 -14.14 -23.64 -7.78
C LYS A 12 -14.58 -22.28 -7.21
N PRO A 13 -15.76 -22.18 -6.57
CA PRO A 13 -16.22 -20.93 -5.99
C PRO A 13 -15.30 -20.51 -4.85
N VAL A 14 -14.68 -19.34 -4.99
CA VAL A 14 -13.95 -18.67 -3.91
C VAL A 14 -14.96 -18.32 -2.82
N LYS A 15 -14.71 -18.78 -1.58
CA LYS A 15 -15.62 -18.58 -0.44
C LYS A 15 -16.06 -17.10 -0.31
N PRO A 16 -17.38 -16.81 -0.23
CA PRO A 16 -17.94 -15.45 -0.39
C PRO A 16 -17.68 -14.48 0.78
N SER A 17 -17.20 -14.97 1.94
CA SER A 17 -17.16 -14.14 3.16
C SER A 17 -16.08 -13.06 3.16
N ARG A 18 -14.89 -13.29 2.56
CA ARG A 18 -13.82 -12.28 2.50
C ARG A 18 -14.00 -11.27 1.35
N LEU A 19 -14.66 -11.66 0.27
CA LEU A 19 -15.00 -10.75 -0.83
C LEU A 19 -15.98 -9.68 -0.35
N SER A 20 -16.98 -10.05 0.47
CA SER A 20 -18.04 -9.13 0.91
C SER A 20 -17.52 -7.90 1.66
N VAL A 21 -16.63 -8.07 2.65
CA VAL A 21 -16.12 -6.95 3.47
C VAL A 21 -15.19 -6.04 2.66
N ALA A 22 -14.32 -6.61 1.82
CA ALA A 22 -13.44 -5.82 0.96
C ALA A 22 -14.25 -4.99 -0.06
N LEU A 23 -15.27 -5.61 -0.66
CA LEU A 23 -16.19 -4.95 -1.58
C LEU A 23 -17.02 -3.87 -0.88
N LEU A 24 -17.54 -4.15 0.31
CA LEU A 24 -18.28 -3.17 1.12
C LEU A 24 -17.40 -1.96 1.46
N SER A 25 -16.17 -2.20 1.92
CA SER A 25 -15.23 -1.12 2.24
C SER A 25 -14.88 -0.28 1.00
N ARG A 26 -14.78 -0.90 -0.18
CA ARG A 26 -14.54 -0.20 -1.44
C ARG A 26 -15.78 0.63 -1.81
N ALA A 27 -16.97 0.05 -1.73
CA ALA A 27 -18.21 0.75 -2.03
C ALA A 27 -18.44 1.95 -1.10
N MET A 28 -18.19 1.80 0.21
CA MET A 28 -18.28 2.90 1.17
C MET A 28 -17.27 4.02 0.86
N ARG A 29 -16.03 3.69 0.49
CA ARG A 29 -15.03 4.69 0.09
C ARG A 29 -15.45 5.45 -1.17
N GLU A 30 -15.93 4.74 -2.19
CA GLU A 30 -16.42 5.35 -3.43
C GLU A 30 -17.67 6.22 -3.18
N ALA A 31 -18.57 5.81 -2.29
CA ALA A 31 -19.74 6.58 -1.90
C ALA A 31 -19.34 7.84 -1.12
N ALA A 32 -18.41 7.74 -0.17
CA ALA A 32 -17.90 8.88 0.58
C ALA A 32 -17.18 9.89 -0.34
N LYS A 33 -16.34 9.40 -1.26
CA LYS A 33 -15.70 10.25 -2.29
C LYS A 33 -16.75 10.95 -3.14
N ARG A 34 -17.77 10.22 -3.59
CA ARG A 34 -18.85 10.78 -4.41
C ARG A 34 -19.66 11.85 -3.66
N ALA A 35 -19.96 11.63 -2.38
CA ALA A 35 -20.66 12.60 -1.55
C ALA A 35 -19.83 13.87 -1.35
N PHE A 36 -18.52 13.73 -1.09
CA PHE A 36 -17.60 14.85 -1.00
C PHE A 36 -17.53 15.64 -2.32
N ASP A 37 -17.32 14.96 -3.45
CA ASP A 37 -17.24 15.58 -4.77
C ASP A 37 -18.53 16.35 -5.10
N ALA A 38 -19.70 15.75 -4.84
CA ALA A 38 -20.99 16.39 -5.10
C ALA A 38 -21.22 17.61 -4.21
N ALA A 39 -20.93 17.52 -2.91
CA ALA A 39 -21.07 18.63 -1.98
C ALA A 39 -20.14 19.80 -2.35
N ALA A 40 -18.86 19.50 -2.59
CA ALA A 40 -17.87 20.51 -2.99
C ALA A 40 -18.20 21.15 -4.35
N ALA A 41 -18.70 20.37 -5.32
CA ALA A 41 -19.17 20.91 -6.59
C ALA A 41 -20.43 21.79 -6.44
N PHE A 42 -21.39 21.38 -5.63
CA PHE A 42 -22.60 22.15 -5.34
C PHE A 42 -22.27 23.52 -4.72
N PHE A 43 -21.49 23.52 -3.62
CA PHE A 43 -21.07 24.77 -2.98
C PHE A 43 -20.16 25.60 -3.89
N GLY A 44 -19.27 24.96 -4.65
CA GLY A 44 -18.42 25.62 -5.64
C GLY A 44 -19.23 26.35 -6.71
N LEU A 45 -20.22 25.69 -7.30
CA LEU A 45 -21.12 26.31 -8.28
C LEU A 45 -21.94 27.45 -7.68
N LEU A 46 -22.45 27.29 -6.46
CA LEU A 46 -23.22 28.32 -5.77
C LEU A 46 -22.36 29.58 -5.53
N VAL A 47 -21.17 29.41 -4.95
CA VAL A 47 -20.24 30.51 -4.63
C VAL A 47 -19.68 31.17 -5.88
N LEU A 48 -19.39 30.41 -6.94
CA LEU A 48 -18.80 30.91 -8.18
C LEU A 48 -19.84 31.41 -9.20
N SER A 49 -21.14 31.23 -8.94
CA SER A 49 -22.20 31.69 -9.85
C SER A 49 -22.14 33.17 -10.26
N PRO A 50 -21.88 34.17 -9.38
CA PRO A 50 -21.74 35.56 -9.81
C PRO A 50 -20.51 35.75 -10.71
N PHE A 51 -19.42 35.01 -10.44
CA PHE A 51 -18.22 35.07 -11.26
C PHE A 51 -18.43 34.45 -12.66
N PHE A 52 -19.23 33.38 -12.75
CA PHE A 52 -19.63 32.78 -14.03
C PHE A 52 -20.43 33.76 -14.88
N ALA A 53 -21.30 34.57 -14.27
CA ALA A 53 -22.05 35.60 -15.00
C ALA A 53 -21.12 36.66 -15.61
N VAL A 54 -20.10 37.12 -14.86
CA VAL A 54 -19.10 38.06 -15.37
C VAL A 54 -18.33 37.46 -16.54
N ILE A 55 -17.80 36.23 -16.40
CA ILE A 55 -17.10 35.55 -17.50
C ILE A 55 -18.01 35.37 -18.72
N ALA A 56 -19.27 34.99 -18.52
CA ALA A 56 -20.23 34.80 -19.60
C ALA A 56 -20.45 36.09 -20.41
N ILE A 57 -20.55 37.25 -19.73
CA ILE A 57 -20.66 38.56 -20.38
C ILE A 57 -19.40 38.88 -21.17
N LEU A 58 -18.21 38.63 -20.60
CA LEU A 58 -16.94 38.88 -21.28
C LEU A 58 -16.77 38.01 -22.53
N ILE A 59 -17.15 36.72 -22.47
CA ILE A 59 -17.11 35.82 -23.64
C ILE A 59 -18.05 36.31 -24.75
N LYS A 60 -19.25 36.79 -24.38
CA LYS A 60 -20.23 37.32 -25.33
C LYS A 60 -19.81 38.64 -25.96
N ARG A 61 -19.01 39.45 -25.25
CA ARG A 61 -18.42 40.70 -25.75
C ARG A 61 -17.21 40.46 -26.64
N ASP A 62 -16.42 39.42 -26.37
CA ASP A 62 -15.22 39.09 -27.14
C ASP A 62 -15.57 38.58 -28.54
N THR A 63 -16.48 37.61 -28.66
CA THR A 63 -16.87 37.02 -29.96
C THR A 63 -18.33 36.55 -29.99
N PRO A 64 -19.00 36.56 -31.16
CA PRO A 64 -20.37 36.04 -31.30
C PRO A 64 -20.42 34.51 -31.09
N GLY A 65 -21.54 34.00 -30.56
CA GLY A 65 -21.77 32.56 -30.34
C GLY A 65 -22.04 32.17 -28.88
N PRO A 66 -22.00 30.86 -28.51
CA PRO A 66 -22.38 30.38 -27.19
C PRO A 66 -21.33 30.67 -26.11
N VAL A 67 -21.75 30.75 -24.84
CA VAL A 67 -20.82 30.93 -23.69
C VAL A 67 -20.08 29.63 -23.37
N PHE A 68 -20.78 28.51 -23.48
CA PHE A 68 -20.29 27.20 -23.08
C PHE A 68 -19.96 26.34 -24.30
N TYR A 69 -18.92 25.54 -24.15
CA TYR A 69 -18.50 24.52 -25.10
C TYR A 69 -18.72 23.12 -24.50
N TRP A 70 -19.16 22.18 -25.33
CA TRP A 70 -19.42 20.79 -24.97
C TRP A 70 -18.55 19.85 -25.82
N GLY A 71 -17.53 19.24 -25.21
CA GLY A 71 -16.61 18.32 -25.90
C GLY A 71 -16.88 16.86 -25.56
N ALA A 72 -16.86 15.96 -26.56
CA ALA A 72 -16.98 14.53 -26.30
C ALA A 72 -15.72 13.98 -25.60
N ARG A 73 -15.90 13.24 -24.51
CA ARG A 73 -14.81 12.62 -23.73
C ARG A 73 -15.18 11.23 -23.26
N VAL A 74 -14.17 10.42 -22.95
CA VAL A 74 -14.38 9.09 -22.39
C VAL A 74 -14.42 9.17 -20.86
N GLY A 75 -15.51 8.67 -20.29
CA GLY A 75 -15.75 8.60 -18.85
C GLY A 75 -15.51 7.22 -18.26
N ARG A 76 -16.02 7.04 -17.03
CA ARG A 76 -15.88 5.78 -16.30
C ARG A 76 -16.47 4.62 -17.10
N ASN A 77 -15.79 3.48 -17.07
CA ASN A 77 -16.10 2.25 -17.80
C ASN A 77 -16.18 2.45 -19.33
N GLY A 78 -15.56 3.51 -19.85
CA GLY A 78 -15.59 3.82 -21.29
C GLY A 78 -16.86 4.52 -21.75
N VAL A 79 -17.77 4.91 -20.84
CA VAL A 79 -19.01 5.60 -21.20
C VAL A 79 -18.69 7.02 -21.67
N PRO A 80 -19.05 7.40 -22.91
CA PRO A 80 -18.79 8.75 -23.40
C PRO A 80 -19.71 9.77 -22.71
N PHE A 81 -19.18 10.96 -22.44
CA PHE A 81 -19.93 12.09 -21.88
C PHE A 81 -19.47 13.41 -22.51
N LYS A 82 -20.19 14.50 -22.24
CA LYS A 82 -19.87 15.84 -22.75
C LYS A 82 -19.25 16.70 -21.65
N ILE A 83 -17.96 16.98 -21.76
CA ILE A 83 -17.25 17.87 -20.84
C ILE A 83 -17.70 19.32 -21.07
N LEU A 84 -18.11 20.00 -19.99
CA LEU A 84 -18.55 21.39 -20.02
C LEU A 84 -17.37 22.33 -19.76
N LYS A 85 -17.11 23.28 -20.66
CA LYS A 85 -16.09 24.33 -20.48
C LYS A 85 -16.64 25.70 -20.89
N PHE A 86 -15.99 26.76 -20.44
CA PHE A 86 -16.17 28.05 -21.10
C PHE A 86 -15.58 27.98 -22.51
N ARG A 87 -16.26 28.61 -23.47
CA ARG A 87 -15.78 28.70 -24.84
C ARG A 87 -14.53 29.59 -24.88
N THR A 88 -13.46 29.06 -25.45
CA THR A 88 -12.19 29.77 -25.64
C THR A 88 -11.80 29.93 -27.11
N MET A 89 -12.47 29.21 -28.01
CA MET A 89 -12.19 29.22 -29.45
C MET A 89 -13.29 29.94 -30.24
N TYR A 90 -12.96 30.41 -31.44
CA TYR A 90 -13.92 30.98 -32.38
C TYR A 90 -14.96 29.93 -32.79
N GLU A 91 -16.21 30.37 -32.97
CA GLU A 91 -17.32 29.51 -33.39
C GLU A 91 -17.31 29.30 -34.92
N THR A 92 -16.29 28.62 -35.44
CA THR A 92 -16.12 28.35 -36.88
C THR A 92 -15.97 26.84 -37.15
N PRO A 93 -16.32 26.35 -38.35
CA PRO A 93 -16.14 24.93 -38.71
C PRO A 93 -14.71 24.42 -38.54
N GLU A 94 -13.71 25.27 -38.76
CA GLU A 94 -12.29 24.97 -38.62
C GLU A 94 -11.93 24.67 -37.16
N SER A 95 -12.55 25.39 -36.21
CA SER A 95 -12.35 25.15 -34.78
C SER A 95 -12.72 23.73 -34.37
N TYR A 96 -13.80 23.20 -34.94
CA TYR A 96 -14.30 21.85 -34.66
C TYR A 96 -13.56 20.73 -35.41
N ARG A 97 -13.01 21.04 -36.60
CA ARG A 97 -12.27 20.10 -37.46
C ARG A 97 -10.77 20.06 -37.17
N GLY A 98 -10.23 21.09 -36.52
CA GLY A 98 -8.81 21.19 -36.19
C GLY A 98 -8.34 20.14 -35.17
N LEU A 99 -7.05 20.21 -34.82
CA LEU A 99 -6.39 19.28 -33.90
C LEU A 99 -7.14 19.19 -32.56
N ARG A 100 -7.22 17.96 -32.03
CA ARG A 100 -7.85 17.66 -30.73
C ARG A 100 -7.00 18.10 -29.53
N VAL A 101 -5.72 18.38 -29.77
CA VAL A 101 -4.76 18.90 -28.81
C VAL A 101 -4.39 20.32 -29.23
N THR A 102 -4.41 21.25 -28.29
CA THR A 102 -4.03 22.66 -28.49
C THR A 102 -2.52 22.82 -28.36
N CYS A 103 -1.93 23.68 -29.19
CA CYS A 103 -0.51 24.03 -29.16
C CYS A 103 -0.31 25.52 -28.88
N GLU A 104 0.93 25.92 -28.61
CA GLU A 104 1.29 27.33 -28.49
C GLU A 104 0.97 28.08 -29.78
N GLY A 105 0.32 29.25 -29.65
CA GLY A 105 -0.03 30.11 -30.80
C GLY A 105 -1.22 29.63 -31.64
N ASP A 106 -2.06 28.71 -31.14
CA ASP A 106 -3.24 28.22 -31.88
C ASP A 106 -4.21 29.35 -32.26
N GLU A 107 -4.29 29.65 -33.56
CA GLU A 107 -5.09 30.74 -34.14
C GLU A 107 -6.60 30.58 -33.90
N ARG A 108 -7.05 29.38 -33.54
CA ARG A 108 -8.47 29.11 -33.21
C ARG A 108 -8.88 29.75 -31.89
N ILE A 109 -7.94 30.12 -31.03
CA ILE A 109 -8.20 30.65 -29.69
C ILE A 109 -8.47 32.16 -29.77
N THR A 110 -9.56 32.59 -29.13
CA THR A 110 -9.94 34.01 -29.03
C THR A 110 -9.03 34.78 -28.07
N PRO A 111 -8.92 36.12 -28.17
CA PRO A 111 -8.08 36.90 -27.26
C PRO A 111 -8.45 36.72 -25.79
N PHE A 112 -9.75 36.79 -25.44
CA PHE A 112 -10.17 36.50 -24.06
C PHE A 112 -10.05 35.01 -23.73
N GLY A 113 -10.28 34.13 -24.71
CA GLY A 113 -10.07 32.69 -24.57
C GLY A 113 -8.64 32.31 -24.20
N LYS A 114 -7.64 33.04 -24.70
CA LYS A 114 -6.23 32.86 -24.34
C LYS A 114 -6.02 33.10 -22.85
N TRP A 115 -6.56 34.18 -22.31
CA TRP A 115 -6.51 34.48 -20.87
C TRP A 115 -7.20 33.38 -20.03
N LEU A 116 -8.35 32.88 -20.49
CA LEU A 116 -9.05 31.77 -19.84
C LEU A 116 -8.24 30.45 -19.85
N HIS A 117 -7.48 30.17 -20.91
CA HIS A 117 -6.56 29.03 -20.99
C HIS A 117 -5.37 29.18 -20.04
N GLU A 118 -4.75 30.36 -20.02
CA GLU A 118 -3.56 30.63 -19.20
C GLU A 118 -3.84 30.55 -17.70
N THR A 119 -5.05 30.94 -17.30
CA THR A 119 -5.56 30.90 -15.93
C THR A 119 -6.29 29.59 -15.58
N LYS A 120 -6.54 28.73 -16.59
CA LYS A 120 -7.35 27.49 -16.49
C LYS A 120 -8.78 27.71 -15.97
N LEU A 121 -9.27 28.95 -15.98
CA LEU A 121 -10.64 29.29 -15.57
C LEU A 121 -11.68 28.70 -16.53
N ASN A 122 -11.30 28.39 -17.77
CA ASN A 122 -12.18 27.72 -18.73
C ASN A 122 -12.68 26.34 -18.26
N GLU A 123 -11.96 25.69 -17.33
CA GLU A 123 -12.28 24.35 -16.85
C GLU A 123 -13.23 24.32 -15.65
N ILE A 124 -13.49 25.45 -14.98
CA ILE A 124 -14.35 25.49 -13.77
C ILE A 124 -15.80 25.06 -14.04
N PRO A 125 -16.43 25.31 -15.20
CA PRO A 125 -17.77 24.80 -15.50
C PRO A 125 -17.90 23.27 -15.42
N GLN A 126 -16.79 22.52 -15.47
CA GLN A 126 -16.77 21.07 -15.26
C GLN A 126 -17.26 20.66 -13.86
N LEU A 127 -17.33 21.58 -12.89
CA LEU A 127 -18.00 21.34 -11.61
C LEU A 127 -19.45 20.86 -11.80
N TRP A 128 -20.12 21.25 -12.89
CA TRP A 128 -21.41 20.69 -13.26
C TRP A 128 -21.33 19.19 -13.55
N ASN A 129 -20.37 18.75 -14.38
CA ASN A 129 -20.13 17.32 -14.67
C ASN A 129 -19.77 16.55 -13.39
N VAL A 130 -19.06 17.20 -12.46
CA VAL A 130 -18.80 16.62 -11.14
C VAL A 130 -20.10 16.49 -10.36
N LEU A 131 -20.97 17.51 -10.31
CA LEU A 131 -22.24 17.46 -9.57
C LEU A 131 -23.19 16.36 -10.06
N ILE A 132 -23.32 16.17 -11.37
CA ILE A 132 -24.18 15.13 -11.98
C ILE A 132 -23.55 13.71 -11.97
N GLY A 133 -22.26 13.60 -11.64
CA GLY A 133 -21.60 12.32 -11.37
C GLY A 133 -20.88 11.67 -12.55
N GLU A 134 -20.75 12.39 -13.66
CA GLU A 134 -19.92 12.00 -14.82
C GLU A 134 -18.42 12.13 -14.49
N MET A 135 -18.07 13.15 -13.70
CA MET A 135 -16.71 13.45 -13.26
C MET A 135 -16.57 13.42 -11.73
N SER A 136 -15.32 13.50 -11.28
CA SER A 136 -14.85 13.68 -9.91
C SER A 136 -14.01 14.97 -9.84
N LEU A 137 -13.79 15.54 -8.66
CA LEU A 137 -12.87 16.68 -8.55
C LEU A 137 -11.45 16.26 -8.92
N VAL A 138 -11.03 15.12 -8.36
CA VAL A 138 -9.73 14.48 -8.61
C VAL A 138 -9.93 13.11 -9.21
N GLY A 139 -9.23 12.82 -10.31
CA GLY A 139 -9.35 11.59 -11.07
C GLY A 139 -8.49 11.64 -12.33
N PRO A 140 -8.30 10.52 -13.06
CA PRO A 140 -7.60 10.53 -14.35
C PRO A 140 -8.19 11.56 -15.32
N ARG A 141 -7.38 12.19 -16.17
CA ARG A 141 -7.89 13.24 -17.05
C ARG A 141 -8.80 12.61 -18.14
N PRO A 142 -10.00 13.14 -18.40
CA PRO A 142 -10.86 12.61 -19.45
C PRO A 142 -10.21 12.86 -20.82
N GLU A 143 -9.94 11.78 -21.55
CA GLU A 143 -9.28 11.82 -22.85
C GLU A 143 -10.30 11.88 -24.00
N ASP A 144 -9.86 12.38 -25.15
CA ASP A 144 -10.63 12.30 -26.39
C ASP A 144 -10.90 10.83 -26.80
N PRO A 145 -12.13 10.47 -27.22
CA PRO A 145 -12.45 9.10 -27.62
C PRO A 145 -11.58 8.56 -28.77
N SER A 146 -11.07 9.43 -29.65
CA SER A 146 -10.14 9.01 -30.71
C SER A 146 -8.79 8.55 -30.16
N ILE A 147 -8.25 9.27 -29.18
CA ILE A 147 -6.96 8.98 -28.55
C ILE A 147 -7.09 7.77 -27.61
N ALA A 148 -8.14 7.75 -26.79
CA ALA A 148 -8.39 6.66 -25.83
C ALA A 148 -8.53 5.28 -26.49
N ARG A 149 -8.97 5.23 -27.77
CA ARG A 149 -9.04 3.99 -28.56
C ARG A 149 -7.67 3.40 -28.90
N ALA A 150 -6.62 4.22 -28.94
CA ALA A 150 -5.25 3.78 -29.22
C ALA A 150 -4.54 3.23 -27.98
N TRP A 151 -5.14 3.35 -26.78
CA TRP A 151 -4.51 2.89 -25.54
C TRP A 151 -4.43 1.37 -25.42
N PRO A 152 -3.38 0.83 -24.77
CA PRO A 152 -3.32 -0.58 -24.42
C PRO A 152 -4.53 -1.00 -23.56
N ALA A 153 -5.17 -2.12 -23.91
CA ALA A 153 -6.43 -2.56 -23.29
C ALA A 153 -6.35 -2.71 -21.75
N GLN A 154 -5.19 -3.11 -21.22
CA GLN A 154 -4.97 -3.24 -19.78
C GLN A 154 -4.93 -1.87 -19.09
N ALA A 155 -4.20 -0.91 -19.66
CA ALA A 155 -4.10 0.44 -19.11
C ALA A 155 -5.44 1.18 -19.19
N ALA A 156 -6.13 1.08 -20.34
CA ALA A 156 -7.46 1.65 -20.51
C ALA A 156 -8.46 1.10 -19.48
N ARG A 157 -8.49 -0.22 -19.26
CA ARG A 157 -9.38 -0.85 -18.26
C ARG A 157 -9.11 -0.34 -16.85
N GLU A 158 -7.84 -0.16 -16.49
CA GLU A 158 -7.44 0.32 -15.17
C GLU A 158 -7.84 1.78 -14.98
N ILE A 159 -7.43 2.66 -15.89
CA ILE A 159 -7.68 4.11 -15.82
C ILE A 159 -9.18 4.42 -15.86
N LEU A 160 -9.91 3.81 -16.80
CA LEU A 160 -11.35 4.03 -16.96
C LEU A 160 -12.17 3.37 -15.85
N SER A 161 -11.57 2.60 -14.94
CA SER A 161 -12.30 2.07 -13.77
C SER A 161 -12.67 3.15 -12.76
N ALA A 162 -11.94 4.27 -12.76
CA ALA A 162 -12.18 5.46 -11.95
C ALA A 162 -13.01 6.50 -12.72
N ARG A 163 -13.68 7.42 -12.00
CA ARG A 163 -14.29 8.59 -12.64
C ARG A 163 -13.19 9.56 -13.07
N PRO A 164 -13.29 10.15 -14.27
CA PRO A 164 -12.35 11.18 -14.67
C PRO A 164 -12.41 12.40 -13.75
N GLY A 165 -11.27 13.09 -13.59
CA GLY A 165 -11.10 14.25 -12.73
C GLY A 165 -11.06 15.57 -13.49
N ILE A 166 -11.44 16.67 -12.81
CA ILE A 166 -11.08 18.03 -13.25
C ILE A 166 -9.56 18.20 -13.17
N THR A 167 -8.96 17.77 -12.04
CA THR A 167 -7.51 17.75 -11.85
C THR A 167 -6.98 16.35 -11.56
N SER A 168 -5.68 16.15 -11.81
CA SER A 168 -4.96 14.90 -11.59
C SER A 168 -3.47 15.18 -11.36
N PRO A 169 -2.69 14.24 -10.81
CA PRO A 169 -1.23 14.36 -10.75
C PRO A 169 -0.61 14.66 -12.12
N ALA A 170 -1.11 14.02 -13.19
CA ALA A 170 -0.69 14.30 -14.56
C ALA A 170 -1.03 15.75 -14.99
N SER A 171 -2.22 16.25 -14.64
CA SER A 171 -2.63 17.62 -14.94
C SER A 171 -1.76 18.68 -14.25
N ILE A 172 -1.24 18.36 -13.05
CA ILE A 172 -0.33 19.23 -12.31
C ILE A 172 1.04 19.30 -12.98
N LEU A 173 1.61 18.14 -13.32
CA LEU A 173 2.94 18.05 -13.94
C LEU A 173 2.94 18.65 -15.35
N TYR A 174 1.87 18.41 -16.10
CA TYR A 174 1.70 18.84 -17.49
C TYR A 174 0.78 20.06 -17.64
N ARG A 175 0.73 20.95 -16.64
CA ARG A 175 -0.14 22.16 -16.68
C ARG A 175 0.12 23.09 -17.86
N ASN A 176 1.38 23.14 -18.31
CA ASN A 176 1.88 23.96 -19.42
C ASN A 176 2.13 23.10 -20.67
N GLU A 177 1.41 21.99 -20.81
CA GLU A 177 1.51 21.10 -21.98
C GLU A 177 1.46 21.84 -23.32
N GLU A 178 0.61 22.86 -23.43
CA GLU A 178 0.44 23.65 -24.66
C GLU A 178 1.76 24.31 -25.09
N SER A 179 2.60 24.76 -24.16
CA SER A 179 3.92 25.34 -24.45
C SER A 179 5.02 24.30 -24.70
N MET A 180 4.74 23.01 -24.46
CA MET A 180 5.66 21.91 -24.75
C MET A 180 5.47 21.35 -26.17
N LEU A 181 4.38 21.75 -26.84
CA LEU A 181 3.95 21.28 -28.15
C LEU A 181 4.05 22.44 -29.15
N HIS A 182 5.02 22.34 -30.07
CA HIS A 182 5.23 23.32 -31.14
C HIS A 182 4.53 22.88 -32.44
N ALA A 183 4.17 23.86 -33.27
CA ALA A 183 3.53 23.62 -34.56
C ALA A 183 4.41 22.75 -35.49
N GLY A 184 3.81 21.73 -36.13
CA GLY A 184 4.49 20.80 -37.04
C GLY A 184 4.28 19.32 -36.70
N GLU A 185 4.60 18.92 -35.45
CA GLU A 185 4.58 17.51 -35.01
C GLU A 185 3.78 17.27 -33.71
N VAL A 186 2.79 18.13 -33.45
CA VAL A 186 2.00 18.14 -32.20
C VAL A 186 1.47 16.75 -31.81
N MET A 187 0.83 16.05 -32.74
CA MET A 187 0.19 14.76 -32.45
C MET A 187 1.21 13.63 -32.26
N GLN A 188 2.31 13.61 -33.03
CA GLN A 188 3.35 12.59 -32.87
C GLN A 188 4.04 12.74 -31.51
N LYS A 189 4.47 13.95 -31.17
CA LYS A 189 5.12 14.24 -29.88
C LYS A 189 4.19 13.93 -28.70
N TYR A 190 2.91 14.31 -28.81
CA TYR A 190 1.90 13.99 -27.81
C TYR A 190 1.78 12.47 -27.58
N LEU A 191 1.64 11.68 -28.64
CA LEU A 191 1.40 10.24 -28.53
C LEU A 191 2.63 9.46 -28.06
N HIS A 192 3.84 9.88 -28.42
CA HIS A 192 5.07 9.13 -28.12
C HIS A 192 5.75 9.56 -26.82
N GLU A 193 5.71 10.85 -26.47
CA GLU A 193 6.42 11.37 -25.29
C GLU A 193 5.46 11.62 -24.12
N LEU A 194 4.33 12.28 -24.38
CA LEU A 194 3.50 12.85 -23.33
C LEU A 194 2.40 11.88 -22.83
N SER A 195 1.69 11.25 -23.77
CA SER A 195 0.59 10.33 -23.48
C SER A 195 1.03 9.13 -22.63
N PRO A 196 2.19 8.48 -22.85
CA PRO A 196 2.61 7.34 -22.04
C PRO A 196 2.89 7.72 -20.59
N ASP A 197 3.53 8.87 -20.33
CA ASP A 197 3.83 9.30 -18.96
C ASP A 197 2.56 9.76 -18.22
N LYS A 198 1.67 10.49 -18.90
CA LYS A 198 0.34 10.83 -18.36
C LYS A 198 -0.44 9.57 -17.97
N MET A 199 -0.45 8.56 -18.85
CA MET A 199 -1.09 7.28 -18.60
C MET A 199 -0.49 6.57 -17.39
N ARG A 200 0.85 6.58 -17.25
CA ARG A 200 1.56 6.03 -16.08
C ARG A 200 1.14 6.73 -14.79
N LEU A 201 1.09 8.07 -14.78
CA LEU A 201 0.66 8.86 -13.62
C LEU A 201 -0.80 8.60 -13.25
N ASP A 202 -1.69 8.45 -14.24
CA ASP A 202 -3.09 8.13 -14.02
C ASP A 202 -3.27 6.69 -13.47
N GLN A 203 -2.48 5.71 -13.93
CA GLN A 203 -2.44 4.37 -13.34
C GLN A 203 -1.95 4.41 -11.88
N LEU A 204 -0.90 5.18 -11.59
CA LEU A 204 -0.41 5.35 -10.23
C LEU A 204 -1.49 5.96 -9.33
N TYR A 205 -2.21 6.98 -9.83
CA TYR A 205 -3.33 7.56 -9.11
C TYR A 205 -4.42 6.52 -8.82
N VAL A 206 -4.88 5.76 -9.81
CA VAL A 206 -5.91 4.73 -9.62
C VAL A 206 -5.49 3.67 -8.59
N ARG A 207 -4.20 3.30 -8.55
CA ARG A 207 -3.67 2.31 -7.59
C ARG A 207 -3.56 2.83 -6.16
N TYR A 208 -3.22 4.12 -5.99
CA TYR A 208 -2.93 4.72 -4.69
C TYR A 208 -4.00 5.72 -4.21
N GLN A 209 -5.12 5.84 -4.93
CA GLN A 209 -6.19 6.78 -4.62
C GLN A 209 -6.62 6.69 -3.15
N SER A 210 -6.63 7.85 -2.49
CA SER A 210 -7.10 8.00 -1.12
C SER A 210 -7.64 9.42 -0.93
N PHE A 211 -8.51 9.60 0.06
CA PHE A 211 -9.08 10.91 0.36
C PHE A 211 -8.01 11.99 0.59
N TRP A 212 -6.92 11.64 1.28
CA TRP A 212 -5.82 12.58 1.54
C TRP A 212 -4.98 12.88 0.31
N LEU A 213 -4.80 11.90 -0.58
CA LEU A 213 -4.14 12.11 -1.85
C LEU A 213 -4.96 13.08 -2.72
N ASP A 214 -6.28 12.92 -2.77
CA ASP A 214 -7.15 13.85 -3.50
C ASP A 214 -7.01 15.28 -2.97
N LEU A 215 -6.97 15.45 -1.64
CA LEU A 215 -6.80 16.76 -1.04
C LEU A 215 -5.41 17.37 -1.31
N ASP A 216 -4.35 16.56 -1.34
CA ASP A 216 -3.01 16.99 -1.76
C ASP A 216 -3.00 17.44 -3.23
N VAL A 217 -3.66 16.71 -4.13
CA VAL A 217 -3.77 17.09 -5.55
C VAL A 217 -4.54 18.40 -5.70
N ILE A 218 -5.65 18.59 -4.97
CA ILE A 218 -6.40 19.87 -4.94
C ILE A 218 -5.51 20.99 -4.42
N LEU A 219 -4.78 20.77 -3.33
CA LEU A 219 -3.87 21.77 -2.74
C LEU A 219 -2.75 22.16 -3.72
N TRP A 220 -2.09 21.20 -4.35
CA TRP A 220 -1.07 21.48 -5.35
C TRP A 220 -1.63 22.21 -6.56
N THR A 221 -2.84 21.85 -7.00
CA THR A 221 -3.53 22.56 -8.08
C THR A 221 -3.78 24.01 -7.69
N ALA A 222 -4.31 24.28 -6.48
CA ALA A 222 -4.55 25.64 -5.98
C ALA A 222 -3.26 26.47 -5.87
N ILE A 223 -2.17 25.89 -5.34
CA ILE A 223 -0.87 26.56 -5.21
C ILE A 223 -0.30 26.94 -6.58
N LEU A 224 -0.36 26.02 -7.54
CA LEU A 224 0.27 26.20 -8.86
C LEU A 224 -0.54 27.08 -9.82
N LEU A 225 -1.84 27.29 -9.53
CA LEU A 225 -2.65 28.29 -10.22
C LEU A 225 -2.29 29.73 -9.80
N VAL A 226 -1.56 29.92 -8.70
CA VAL A 226 -1.06 31.24 -8.31
C VAL A 226 0.05 31.68 -9.28
N PRO A 227 -0.09 32.82 -9.99
CA PRO A 227 0.83 33.22 -11.06
C PRO A 227 2.31 33.27 -10.65
N LYS A 228 2.59 33.69 -9.42
CA LYS A 228 3.96 33.81 -8.87
C LYS A 228 4.68 32.46 -8.67
N ILE A 229 3.96 31.34 -8.67
CA ILE A 229 4.47 29.99 -8.38
C ILE A 229 4.41 29.10 -9.64
N LYS A 230 3.93 29.63 -10.77
CA LYS A 230 3.70 28.91 -12.04
C LYS A 230 4.97 28.33 -12.70
N ALA A 231 6.17 28.66 -12.21
CA ALA A 231 7.42 28.06 -12.66
C ALA A 231 7.81 26.77 -11.91
N TYR A 232 7.24 26.52 -10.73
CA TYR A 232 7.63 25.40 -9.88
C TYR A 232 6.92 24.10 -10.28
N SER A 233 7.66 23.03 -10.57
CA SER A 233 7.11 21.70 -10.79
C SER A 233 7.40 20.82 -9.57
N PRO A 234 6.38 20.37 -8.82
CA PRO A 234 6.60 19.52 -7.66
C PRO A 234 7.17 18.16 -8.10
N PRO A 235 8.13 17.60 -7.35
CA PRO A 235 8.64 16.26 -7.62
C PRO A 235 7.52 15.21 -7.42
N GLU A 236 7.57 14.13 -8.20
CA GLU A 236 6.51 13.12 -8.27
C GLU A 236 6.19 12.49 -6.90
N ASN A 237 7.20 12.31 -6.04
CA ASN A 237 7.01 11.78 -4.69
C ASN A 237 6.13 12.69 -3.78
N LEU A 238 6.11 14.00 -4.03
CA LEU A 238 5.24 14.94 -3.32
C LEU A 238 3.83 15.01 -3.91
N LEU A 239 3.64 14.56 -5.16
CA LEU A 239 2.30 14.43 -5.76
C LEU A 239 1.54 13.25 -5.16
N PHE A 240 2.22 12.12 -4.93
CA PHE A 240 1.59 10.90 -4.39
C PHE A 240 1.71 10.75 -2.86
N ALA A 241 2.56 11.54 -2.22
CA ALA A 241 2.68 11.61 -0.76
C ALA A 241 2.94 13.06 -0.35
N GLY A 242 1.93 13.91 -0.54
CA GLY A 242 1.98 15.33 -0.24
C GLY A 242 1.94 15.64 1.26
N PRO A 243 1.97 16.93 1.62
CA PRO A 243 2.02 17.38 3.01
C PRO A 243 0.83 16.88 3.83
N LEU A 244 -0.38 16.85 3.26
CA LEU A 244 -1.58 16.42 3.98
C LEU A 244 -1.58 14.91 4.16
N THR A 245 -1.26 14.14 3.11
CA THR A 245 -1.11 12.68 3.22
C THR A 245 -0.08 12.32 4.27
N ARG A 246 1.08 12.99 4.28
CA ARG A 246 2.12 12.77 5.31
C ARG A 246 1.63 13.16 6.69
N LEU A 247 0.96 14.31 6.85
CA LEU A 247 0.43 14.76 8.13
C LEU A 247 -0.56 13.74 8.71
N PHE A 248 -1.51 13.29 7.90
CA PHE A 248 -2.56 12.38 8.35
C PHE A 248 -2.04 10.96 8.59
N GLN A 249 -1.26 10.39 7.68
CA GLN A 249 -0.75 9.03 7.84
C GLN A 249 0.29 8.90 8.95
N ARG A 250 1.08 9.95 9.18
CA ARG A 250 2.21 9.91 10.11
C ARG A 250 1.88 10.42 11.50
N TYR A 251 0.97 11.39 11.62
CA TYR A 251 0.68 12.06 12.88
C TYR A 251 -0.78 11.88 13.28
N VAL A 252 -1.73 12.41 12.50
CA VAL A 252 -3.15 12.50 12.93
C VAL A 252 -3.76 11.11 13.12
N GLY A 253 -3.52 10.18 12.21
CA GLY A 253 -4.08 8.83 12.29
C GLY A 253 -3.57 8.05 13.51
N TRP A 254 -2.28 8.18 13.83
CA TRP A 254 -1.71 7.56 15.02
C TRP A 254 -2.14 8.26 16.30
N PHE A 255 -2.20 9.60 16.29
CA PHE A 255 -2.74 10.39 17.40
C PHE A 255 -4.17 9.98 17.74
N LEU A 256 -5.05 9.83 16.74
CA LEU A 256 -6.44 9.44 16.96
C LEU A 256 -6.54 8.00 17.51
N ALA A 257 -5.74 7.07 16.98
CA ALA A 257 -5.69 5.70 17.49
C ALA A 257 -5.19 5.65 18.93
N ASP A 258 -4.11 6.37 19.23
CA ASP A 258 -3.51 6.49 20.55
C ASP A 258 -4.48 7.17 21.53
N PHE A 259 -5.25 8.17 21.07
CA PHE A 259 -6.31 8.82 21.84
C PHE A 259 -7.42 7.86 22.24
N LEU A 260 -7.93 7.05 21.31
CA LEU A 260 -8.96 6.05 21.62
C LEU A 260 -8.44 4.99 22.59
N VAL A 261 -7.18 4.56 22.45
CA VAL A 261 -6.54 3.64 23.40
C VAL A 261 -6.42 4.27 24.79
N ALA A 262 -5.94 5.51 24.87
CA ALA A 262 -5.79 6.22 26.14
C ALA A 262 -7.14 6.44 26.84
N LEU A 263 -8.16 6.85 26.08
CA LEU A 263 -9.52 7.01 26.55
C LEU A 263 -10.07 5.70 27.12
N GLY A 264 -9.86 4.58 26.41
CA GLY A 264 -10.26 3.25 26.87
C GLY A 264 -9.53 2.81 28.14
N ALA A 265 -8.22 3.02 28.23
CA ALA A 265 -7.43 2.69 29.42
C ALA A 265 -7.90 3.47 30.66
N ILE A 266 -8.15 4.78 30.50
CA ILE A 266 -8.67 5.64 31.57
C ILE A 266 -10.10 5.21 31.97
N ALA A 267 -10.94 4.81 31.02
CA ALA A 267 -12.27 4.29 31.31
C ALA A 267 -12.23 2.96 32.09
N ILE A 268 -11.28 2.07 31.78
CA ILE A 268 -11.12 0.79 32.48
C ILE A 268 -10.67 1.01 33.93
N VAL A 269 -9.72 1.92 34.17
CA VAL A 269 -9.16 2.14 35.51
C VAL A 269 -10.06 3.06 36.37
N GLY A 270 -10.61 4.11 35.77
CA GLY A 270 -11.39 5.13 36.47
C GLY A 270 -12.91 4.94 36.39
N GLY A 271 -13.40 3.84 35.79
CA GLY A 271 -14.81 3.59 35.53
C GLY A 271 -15.35 4.28 34.26
N PRO A 272 -16.58 3.94 33.83
CA PRO A 272 -17.14 4.35 32.53
C PRO A 272 -17.11 5.88 32.32
N ILE A 273 -16.91 6.27 31.06
CA ILE A 273 -16.96 7.67 30.63
C ILE A 273 -18.38 7.94 30.16
N HIS A 274 -19.12 8.71 30.94
CA HIS A 274 -20.41 9.24 30.51
C HIS A 274 -20.21 10.34 29.46
N PRO A 275 -21.13 10.49 28.49
CA PRO A 275 -20.97 11.43 27.38
C PRO A 275 -20.68 12.86 27.87
N PRO A 276 -19.84 13.61 27.14
CA PRO A 276 -19.50 14.98 27.49
C PRO A 276 -20.75 15.84 27.48
N GLY A 277 -20.86 16.71 28.48
CA GLY A 277 -21.99 17.62 28.64
C GLY A 277 -21.65 18.73 29.64
N LEU A 278 -22.36 19.85 29.54
CA LEU A 278 -22.16 21.01 30.41
C LEU A 278 -22.29 20.66 31.90
N LEU A 279 -23.09 19.63 32.21
CA LEU A 279 -23.42 19.16 33.57
C LEU A 279 -22.59 17.95 34.02
N ASN A 280 -21.61 17.49 33.25
CA ASN A 280 -20.79 16.30 33.58
C ASN A 280 -19.30 16.65 33.71
N PRO A 281 -18.89 17.30 34.83
CA PRO A 281 -17.51 17.73 35.03
C PRO A 281 -16.53 16.55 35.08
N VAL A 282 -16.97 15.39 35.57
CA VAL A 282 -16.14 14.17 35.68
C VAL A 282 -15.84 13.57 34.31
N GLY A 283 -16.84 13.48 33.42
CA GLY A 283 -16.65 13.02 32.04
C GLY A 283 -15.69 13.93 31.26
N ASN A 284 -15.87 15.24 31.39
CA ASN A 284 -15.00 16.23 30.74
C ASN A 284 -13.55 16.15 31.25
N ALA A 285 -13.35 15.96 32.56
CA ALA A 285 -12.01 15.79 33.14
C ALA A 285 -11.30 14.53 32.62
N LYS A 286 -12.01 13.39 32.49
CA LYS A 286 -11.42 12.14 31.94
C LYS A 286 -11.01 12.29 30.48
N ILE A 287 -11.84 12.95 29.65
CA ILE A 287 -11.51 13.23 28.25
C ILE A 287 -10.31 14.18 28.16
N GLY A 288 -10.29 15.24 28.98
CA GLY A 288 -9.17 16.19 29.05
C GLY A 288 -7.86 15.50 29.45
N MET A 289 -7.90 14.60 30.44
CA MET A 289 -6.74 13.81 30.86
C MET A 289 -6.26 12.89 29.74
N ALA A 290 -7.16 12.18 29.06
CA ALA A 290 -6.81 11.33 27.91
C ALA A 290 -6.13 12.14 26.80
N LEU A 291 -6.66 13.33 26.49
CA LEU A 291 -6.11 14.23 25.49
C LEU A 291 -4.71 14.73 25.89
N ALA A 292 -4.53 15.18 27.14
CA ALA A 292 -3.25 15.64 27.66
C ALA A 292 -2.18 14.53 27.61
N THR A 293 -2.55 13.31 28.01
CA THR A 293 -1.70 12.12 27.93
C THR A 293 -1.24 11.86 26.50
N VAL A 294 -2.15 11.90 25.53
CA VAL A 294 -1.83 11.59 24.12
C VAL A 294 -1.04 12.71 23.46
N ILE A 295 -1.29 13.97 23.81
CA ILE A 295 -0.46 15.10 23.39
C ILE A 295 0.98 14.89 23.87
N LEU A 296 1.18 14.54 25.13
CA LEU A 296 2.52 14.26 25.66
C LEU A 296 3.19 13.08 24.96
N TYR A 297 2.48 11.98 24.71
CA TYR A 297 3.02 10.86 23.92
C TYR A 297 3.36 11.26 22.48
N SER A 298 2.52 12.08 21.85
CA SER A 298 2.74 12.55 20.48
C SER A 298 3.95 13.48 20.39
N LEU A 299 4.15 14.36 21.37
CA LEU A 299 5.29 15.28 21.44
C LEU A 299 6.61 14.53 21.69
N THR A 300 6.65 13.62 22.67
CA THR A 300 7.86 12.80 22.91
C THR A 300 8.11 11.85 21.75
N GLY A 301 7.05 11.29 21.14
CA GLY A 301 7.13 10.46 19.95
C GLY A 301 7.65 11.20 18.72
N LEU A 302 7.31 12.49 18.57
CA LEU A 302 7.89 13.35 17.54
C LEU A 302 9.39 13.57 17.77
N ALA A 303 9.79 13.87 19.02
CA ALA A 303 11.18 14.10 19.40
C ALA A 303 12.06 12.85 19.22
N LEU A 304 11.54 11.67 19.58
CA LEU A 304 12.24 10.38 19.46
C LEU A 304 12.06 9.70 18.09
N GLY A 305 11.34 10.32 17.16
CA GLY A 305 11.13 9.80 15.81
C GLY A 305 10.23 8.57 15.72
N VAL A 306 9.44 8.28 16.76
CA VAL A 306 8.48 7.15 16.84
C VAL A 306 7.48 7.17 15.67
N ASN A 307 7.07 8.37 15.26
CA ASN A 307 6.09 8.55 14.19
C ASN A 307 6.68 8.26 12.80
N ARG A 308 8.00 8.15 12.65
CA ARG A 308 8.66 7.79 11.39
C ARG A 308 8.75 6.28 11.15
N ILE A 309 8.36 5.48 12.14
CA ILE A 309 8.58 4.03 12.15
C ILE A 309 7.45 3.32 11.38
N ASN A 310 7.84 2.44 10.46
CA ASN A 310 6.89 1.50 9.87
C ASN A 310 6.67 0.31 10.81
N TRP A 311 5.66 0.41 11.69
CA TRP A 311 5.35 -0.60 12.71
C TRP A 311 5.11 -2.02 12.17
N GLN A 312 4.75 -2.18 10.89
CA GLN A 312 4.60 -3.51 10.29
C GLN A 312 5.96 -4.21 10.13
N LYS A 313 7.01 -3.44 9.89
CA LYS A 313 8.39 -3.89 9.66
C LYS A 313 9.33 -3.59 10.84
N ALA A 314 8.87 -2.90 11.87
CA ALA A 314 9.66 -2.50 13.03
C ALA A 314 10.32 -3.69 13.75
N GLY A 315 11.63 -3.65 13.96
CA GLY A 315 12.37 -4.60 14.79
C GLY A 315 12.27 -4.29 16.29
N SER A 316 13.01 -5.03 17.11
CA SER A 316 13.08 -4.80 18.57
C SER A 316 13.69 -3.45 18.94
N ARG A 317 14.68 -2.97 18.18
CA ARG A 317 15.32 -1.65 18.40
C ARG A 317 14.32 -0.48 18.34
N GLU A 318 13.37 -0.56 17.41
CA GLU A 318 12.34 0.46 17.24
C GLU A 318 11.28 0.43 18.36
N ALA A 319 11.04 -0.74 18.95
CA ALA A 319 10.21 -0.87 20.15
C ALA A 319 10.84 -0.13 21.35
N GLY A 320 12.17 -0.12 21.46
CA GLY A 320 12.89 0.63 22.50
C GLY A 320 12.64 2.14 22.45
N ARG A 321 12.55 2.74 21.26
CA ARG A 321 12.22 4.17 21.10
C ARG A 321 10.80 4.49 21.57
N PHE A 322 9.86 3.59 21.27
CA PHE A 322 8.48 3.72 21.72
C PHE A 322 8.35 3.56 23.23
N LEU A 323 9.05 2.60 23.83
CA LEU A 323 9.11 2.44 25.28
C LEU A 323 9.71 3.68 25.96
N ALA A 324 10.80 4.23 25.42
CA ALA A 324 11.41 5.46 25.94
C ALA A 324 10.44 6.65 25.87
N SER A 325 9.75 6.84 24.73
CA SER A 325 8.69 7.85 24.59
C SER A 325 7.59 7.66 25.63
N TRP A 326 7.19 6.41 25.89
CA TRP A 326 6.19 6.10 26.89
C TRP A 326 6.65 6.43 28.31
N ILE A 327 7.88 6.06 28.69
CA ILE A 327 8.44 6.34 30.02
C ILE A 327 8.50 7.85 30.27
N ILE A 328 9.05 8.62 29.33
CA ILE A 328 9.21 10.08 29.47
C ILE A 328 7.84 10.75 29.63
N SER A 329 6.87 10.40 28.78
CA SER A 329 5.53 10.98 28.87
C SER A 329 4.81 10.59 30.15
N SER A 330 4.93 9.33 30.59
CA SER A 330 4.28 8.86 31.82
C SER A 330 4.88 9.52 33.07
N ALA A 331 6.21 9.71 33.10
CA ALA A 331 6.89 10.46 34.15
C ALA A 331 6.45 11.94 34.19
N ALA A 332 6.30 12.57 33.02
CA ALA A 332 5.81 13.94 32.91
C ALA A 332 4.35 14.07 33.41
N ILE A 333 3.48 13.14 33.05
CA ILE A 333 2.08 13.09 33.51
C ILE A 333 2.03 12.95 35.03
N LEU A 334 2.79 12.01 35.59
CA LEU A 334 2.85 11.78 37.02
C LEU A 334 3.39 13.01 37.77
N GLY A 335 4.46 13.62 37.28
CA GLY A 335 5.03 14.84 37.85
C GLY A 335 4.06 16.02 37.84
N LEU A 336 3.29 16.19 36.76
CA LEU A 336 2.26 17.22 36.67
C LEU A 336 1.12 16.98 37.67
N HIS A 337 0.67 15.72 37.82
CA HIS A 337 -0.35 15.37 38.82
C HIS A 337 0.10 15.65 40.25
N ILE A 338 1.37 15.34 40.57
CA ILE A 338 1.97 15.63 41.88
C ILE A 338 2.03 17.15 42.11
N ARG A 339 2.48 17.94 41.13
CA ARG A 339 2.61 19.40 41.27
C ARG A 339 1.29 20.14 41.39
N LEU A 340 0.26 19.70 40.67
CA LEU A 340 -1.05 20.35 40.69
C LEU A 340 -1.87 20.02 41.94
N GLY A 341 -1.32 19.26 42.89
CA GLY A 341 -2.01 18.91 44.13
C GLY A 341 -3.27 18.06 43.90
N LEU A 342 -3.38 17.38 42.75
CA LEU A 342 -4.47 16.45 42.43
C LEU A 342 -4.37 15.14 43.23
N THR A 343 -3.49 15.09 44.22
CA THR A 343 -3.06 13.89 44.93
C THR A 343 -4.01 13.55 46.08
N GLY A 344 -5.01 12.72 45.79
CA GLY A 344 -5.51 11.75 46.78
C GLY A 344 -4.62 10.50 46.78
N ALA A 345 -4.63 9.71 47.87
CA ALA A 345 -3.78 8.52 48.03
C ALA A 345 -3.89 7.47 46.89
N ARG A 346 -5.02 7.41 46.17
CA ARG A 346 -5.25 6.47 45.05
C ARG A 346 -4.92 7.03 43.67
N VAL A 347 -4.69 8.34 43.53
CA VAL A 347 -4.50 8.99 42.21
C VAL A 347 -3.20 8.54 41.52
N PRO A 348 -2.05 8.45 42.20
CA PRO A 348 -0.81 7.97 41.57
C PRO A 348 -0.92 6.54 41.02
N GLU A 349 -1.56 5.63 41.77
CA GLU A 349 -1.77 4.24 41.36
C GLU A 349 -2.65 4.16 40.10
N THR A 350 -3.72 4.95 40.04
CA THR A 350 -4.61 4.98 38.87
C THR A 350 -3.93 5.54 37.62
N VAL A 351 -3.09 6.57 37.75
CA VAL A 351 -2.33 7.13 36.62
C VAL A 351 -1.32 6.13 36.08
N LEU A 352 -0.62 5.42 36.96
CA LEU A 352 0.34 4.38 36.57
C LEU A 352 -0.36 3.19 35.90
N ALA A 353 -1.47 2.71 36.47
CA ALA A 353 -2.26 1.62 35.90
C ALA A 353 -2.82 2.00 34.52
N ALA A 354 -3.36 3.21 34.37
CA ALA A 354 -3.85 3.70 33.09
C ALA A 354 -2.70 3.82 32.08
N SER A 355 -1.54 4.33 32.48
CA SER A 355 -0.35 4.44 31.61
C SER A 355 0.17 3.06 31.18
N LEU A 356 0.14 2.04 32.03
CA LEU A 356 0.54 0.69 31.65
C LEU A 356 -0.44 0.08 30.63
N LEU A 357 -1.74 0.29 30.84
CA LEU A 357 -2.77 -0.14 29.89
C LEU A 357 -2.66 0.61 28.54
N THR A 358 -2.32 1.90 28.55
CA THR A 358 -2.07 2.63 27.30
C THR A 358 -0.88 2.05 26.55
N LEU A 359 0.23 1.72 27.22
CA LEU A 359 1.39 1.07 26.61
C LEU A 359 1.00 -0.25 25.93
N LEU A 360 0.27 -1.10 26.66
CA LEU A 360 -0.17 -2.40 26.15
C LEU A 360 -1.09 -2.23 24.94
N GLY A 361 -2.09 -1.34 25.04
CA GLY A 361 -3.01 -1.06 23.95
C GLY A 361 -2.32 -0.47 22.72
N MET A 362 -1.45 0.51 22.91
CA MET A 362 -0.71 1.16 21.82
C MET A 362 0.27 0.19 21.13
N THR A 363 0.92 -0.68 21.91
CA THR A 363 1.77 -1.76 21.39
C THR A 363 0.92 -2.74 20.59
N ALA A 364 -0.22 -3.17 21.13
CA ALA A 364 -1.14 -4.07 20.45
C ALA A 364 -1.63 -3.47 19.12
N VAL A 365 -1.99 -2.19 19.07
CA VAL A 365 -2.40 -1.50 17.83
C VAL A 365 -1.25 -1.44 16.83
N ARG A 366 -0.02 -1.10 17.25
CA ARG A 366 1.15 -1.02 16.37
C ARG A 366 1.55 -2.38 15.79
N TYR A 367 1.57 -3.43 16.63
CA TYR A 367 1.94 -4.80 16.26
C TYR A 367 0.75 -5.68 15.85
N ARG A 368 -0.45 -5.11 15.68
CA ARG A 368 -1.71 -5.83 15.41
C ARG A 368 -1.62 -6.88 14.31
N ARG A 369 -0.91 -6.58 13.22
CA ARG A 369 -0.76 -7.51 12.09
C ARG A 369 0.11 -8.70 12.45
N ARG A 370 1.17 -8.50 13.24
CA ARG A 370 2.04 -9.59 13.71
C ARG A 370 1.35 -10.44 14.76
N LEU A 371 0.66 -9.81 15.70
CA LEU A 371 -0.14 -10.51 16.71
C LEU A 371 -1.25 -11.34 16.05
N ALA A 372 -1.99 -10.75 15.10
CA ALA A 372 -3.01 -11.46 14.33
C ALA A 372 -2.41 -12.59 13.50
N ALA A 373 -1.26 -12.39 12.84
CA ALA A 373 -0.59 -13.45 12.09
C ALA A 373 -0.13 -14.59 13.00
N GLY A 374 0.43 -14.30 14.17
CA GLY A 374 0.85 -15.30 15.15
C GLY A 374 -0.33 -16.11 15.71
N LEU A 375 -1.41 -15.42 16.11
CA LEU A 375 -2.65 -16.07 16.57
C LEU A 375 -3.31 -16.90 15.47
N PHE A 376 -3.32 -16.40 14.23
CA PHE A 376 -3.87 -17.12 13.08
C PHE A 376 -3.02 -18.34 12.74
N HIS A 377 -1.70 -18.24 12.84
CA HIS A 377 -0.79 -19.36 12.70
C HIS A 377 -1.06 -20.42 13.76
N GLN A 378 -1.18 -20.03 15.03
CA GLN A 378 -1.50 -20.94 16.14
C GLN A 378 -2.88 -21.60 16.01
N ALA A 379 -3.88 -20.88 15.50
CA ALA A 379 -5.21 -21.42 15.24
C ALA A 379 -5.25 -22.36 14.04
N LEU A 380 -4.48 -22.07 12.98
CA LEU A 380 -4.36 -22.94 11.80
C LEU A 380 -3.55 -24.20 12.09
N THR A 381 -2.49 -24.14 12.91
CA THR A 381 -1.74 -25.34 13.30
C THR A 381 -2.59 -26.27 14.16
N ARG A 382 -3.51 -25.74 14.98
CA ARG A 382 -4.49 -26.53 15.75
C ARG A 382 -5.65 -27.10 14.93
N ARG A 383 -5.93 -26.56 13.73
CA ARG A 383 -7.05 -26.98 12.87
C ARG A 383 -6.63 -27.49 11.49
N ALA A 384 -5.33 -27.68 11.26
CA ALA A 384 -4.86 -28.25 10.01
C ALA A 384 -5.40 -29.67 9.88
N PRO A 385 -6.26 -29.98 8.89
CA PRO A 385 -6.69 -31.35 8.65
C PRO A 385 -5.45 -32.18 8.31
N ALA A 386 -5.35 -33.36 8.92
CA ALA A 386 -4.24 -34.29 8.80
C ALA A 386 -4.14 -34.97 7.41
N GLY A 387 -4.37 -34.24 6.32
CA GLY A 387 -4.64 -34.83 5.00
C GLY A 387 -3.84 -34.30 3.80
N GLU A 388 -3.10 -33.19 3.90
CA GLU A 388 -2.12 -32.83 2.86
C GLU A 388 -0.73 -33.27 3.31
N ALA A 389 -0.14 -34.24 2.60
CA ALA A 389 1.21 -34.71 2.85
C ALA A 389 2.20 -33.56 2.67
N ARG A 390 2.60 -32.94 3.80
CA ARG A 390 3.64 -31.92 3.83
C ARG A 390 4.99 -32.60 3.69
N GLU A 391 5.87 -31.99 2.92
CA GLU A 391 7.23 -32.46 2.81
C GLU A 391 7.97 -32.19 4.13
N ARG A 392 8.45 -33.26 4.77
CA ARG A 392 9.07 -33.23 6.10
C ARG A 392 10.54 -32.86 5.97
N VAL A 393 10.88 -31.65 6.42
CA VAL A 393 12.20 -31.06 6.27
C VAL A 393 13.00 -31.16 7.57
N LEU A 394 14.23 -31.64 7.47
CA LEU A 394 15.22 -31.63 8.53
C LEU A 394 16.31 -30.61 8.17
N VAL A 395 16.58 -29.63 9.03
CA VAL A 395 17.58 -28.61 8.77
C VAL A 395 18.83 -28.93 9.58
N VAL A 396 20.00 -28.96 8.92
CA VAL A 396 21.30 -29.23 9.53
C VAL A 396 22.05 -27.91 9.70
N GLY A 397 22.41 -27.60 10.95
CA GLY A 397 22.98 -26.35 11.41
C GLY A 397 21.94 -25.46 12.10
N SER A 398 22.37 -24.69 13.10
CA SER A 398 21.57 -23.67 13.78
C SER A 398 22.06 -22.22 13.54
N GLY A 399 22.90 -22.01 12.52
CA GLY A 399 23.45 -20.70 12.15
C GLY A 399 22.45 -19.75 11.48
N ARG A 400 22.93 -18.59 11.03
CA ARG A 400 22.11 -17.53 10.37
C ARG A 400 21.44 -17.99 9.07
N THR A 401 22.05 -18.94 8.36
CA THR A 401 21.46 -19.52 7.15
C THR A 401 20.28 -20.44 7.52
N ALA A 402 20.41 -21.21 8.61
CA ALA A 402 19.33 -22.04 9.13
C ALA A 402 18.14 -21.21 9.64
N GLU A 403 18.41 -20.05 10.25
CA GLU A 403 17.39 -19.06 10.64
C GLU A 403 16.55 -18.60 9.45
N HIS A 404 17.20 -18.21 8.35
CA HIS A 404 16.49 -17.74 7.16
C HIS A 404 15.66 -18.83 6.51
N ILE A 405 16.17 -20.08 6.50
CA ILE A 405 15.41 -21.23 5.98
C ILE A 405 14.18 -21.48 6.84
N ALA A 406 14.32 -21.43 8.16
CA ALA A 406 13.21 -21.56 9.09
C ALA A 406 12.13 -20.51 8.80
N TRP A 407 12.54 -19.24 8.73
CA TRP A 407 11.67 -18.12 8.45
C TRP A 407 10.97 -18.21 7.08
N LEU A 408 11.69 -18.66 6.04
CA LEU A 408 11.14 -18.90 4.71
C LEU A 408 10.09 -20.01 4.71
N MET A 409 10.35 -21.10 5.42
CA MET A 409 9.45 -22.25 5.49
C MET A 409 8.19 -21.97 6.32
N GLU A 410 8.28 -21.09 7.31
CA GLU A 410 7.14 -20.62 8.09
C GLU A 410 6.28 -19.59 7.33
N HIS A 411 6.80 -19.02 6.24
CA HIS A 411 6.06 -18.03 5.45
C HIS A 411 4.77 -18.66 4.87
N PRO A 412 3.63 -17.94 4.83
CA PRO A 412 2.33 -18.49 4.40
C PRO A 412 2.30 -19.14 3.00
N ALA A 413 3.24 -18.76 2.13
CA ALA A 413 3.40 -19.32 0.79
C ALA A 413 4.02 -20.74 0.81
N TYR A 414 4.83 -21.06 1.82
CA TYR A 414 5.62 -22.29 1.91
C TYR A 414 5.20 -23.22 3.05
N SER A 415 4.60 -22.69 4.13
CA SER A 415 4.16 -23.45 5.31
C SER A 415 3.04 -24.47 5.05
N ARG A 416 2.39 -24.39 3.88
CA ARG A 416 1.45 -25.42 3.41
C ARG A 416 2.13 -26.60 2.73
N LYS A 417 3.37 -26.42 2.24
CA LYS A 417 4.12 -27.42 1.46
C LYS A 417 5.19 -28.12 2.28
N PHE A 418 5.83 -27.39 3.20
CA PHE A 418 6.93 -27.89 4.01
C PHE A 418 6.56 -27.91 5.50
N GLN A 419 7.09 -28.89 6.23
CA GLN A 419 7.02 -28.97 7.68
C GLN A 419 8.40 -29.25 8.25
N ILE A 420 8.91 -28.35 9.07
CA ILE A 420 10.18 -28.57 9.77
C ILE A 420 9.95 -29.63 10.85
N VAL A 421 10.68 -30.74 10.76
CA VAL A 421 10.71 -31.82 11.76
C VAL A 421 11.57 -31.41 12.94
N GLY A 422 12.65 -30.69 12.66
CA GLY A 422 13.54 -30.11 13.66
C GLY A 422 14.89 -29.73 13.07
N PHE A 423 15.76 -29.26 13.96
CA PHE A 423 17.14 -28.90 13.63
C PHE A 423 18.10 -29.98 14.12
N ILE A 424 19.21 -30.15 13.41
CA ILE A 424 20.37 -30.92 13.86
C ILE A 424 21.52 -29.95 14.04
N ASP A 425 22.14 -29.95 15.20
CA ASP A 425 23.34 -29.17 15.46
C ASP A 425 24.31 -29.98 16.33
N ASN A 426 25.61 -29.78 16.18
CA ASN A 426 26.61 -30.48 16.99
C ASN A 426 26.91 -29.76 18.31
N ASP A 427 26.41 -28.53 18.51
CA ASP A 427 26.52 -27.81 19.77
C ASP A 427 25.71 -28.51 20.88
N LEU A 428 26.44 -29.06 21.86
CA LEU A 428 25.89 -29.71 23.04
C LEU A 428 25.00 -28.78 23.87
N ARG A 429 25.22 -27.46 23.83
CA ARG A 429 24.42 -26.47 24.58
C ARG A 429 23.08 -26.17 23.92
N ALA A 430 22.98 -26.40 22.62
CA ALA A 430 21.78 -26.16 21.83
C ALA A 430 20.84 -27.39 21.82
N GLN A 431 21.33 -28.57 22.22
CA GLN A 431 20.55 -29.81 22.23
C GLN A 431 19.26 -29.70 23.04
N GLY A 432 18.14 -30.05 22.41
CA GLY A 432 16.82 -29.99 23.01
C GLY A 432 16.21 -28.59 23.15
N MET A 433 16.95 -27.53 22.80
CA MET A 433 16.43 -26.17 22.75
C MET A 433 15.51 -26.00 21.53
N ASN A 434 14.56 -25.09 21.63
CA ASN A 434 13.74 -24.67 20.50
C ASN A 434 14.44 -23.52 19.79
N ILE A 435 14.69 -23.70 18.49
CA ILE A 435 15.22 -22.67 17.61
C ILE A 435 14.18 -22.44 16.52
N TYR A 436 13.71 -21.20 16.39
CA TYR A 436 12.70 -20.79 15.40
C TYR A 436 11.46 -21.71 15.42
N GLY A 437 10.91 -21.96 16.61
CA GLY A 437 9.68 -22.75 16.78
C GLY A 437 9.84 -24.27 16.64
N SER A 438 11.02 -24.78 16.30
CA SER A 438 11.31 -26.22 16.17
C SER A 438 12.46 -26.65 17.08
N ARG A 439 12.41 -27.87 17.60
CA ARG A 439 13.41 -28.38 18.54
C ARG A 439 14.70 -28.81 17.81
N ILE A 440 15.86 -28.69 18.46
CA ILE A 440 17.04 -29.45 18.05
C ILE A 440 16.84 -30.91 18.49
N VAL A 441 16.77 -31.80 17.50
CA VAL A 441 16.34 -33.20 17.64
C VAL A 441 17.51 -34.15 17.89
N GLY A 442 18.73 -33.75 17.54
CA GLY A 442 19.93 -34.53 17.80
C GLY A 442 21.16 -33.94 17.12
N LYS A 443 22.22 -34.74 17.06
CA LYS A 443 23.48 -34.42 16.38
C LYS A 443 23.51 -34.95 14.95
N VAL A 444 24.55 -34.59 14.21
CA VAL A 444 24.78 -35.09 12.85
C VAL A 444 24.90 -36.63 12.81
N GLU A 445 25.49 -37.22 13.85
CA GLU A 445 25.62 -38.68 14.01
C GLU A 445 24.25 -39.39 14.12
N ASP A 446 23.25 -38.71 14.70
CA ASP A 446 21.92 -39.27 14.94
C ASP A 446 21.02 -39.22 13.70
N ILE A 447 21.49 -38.64 12.59
CA ILE A 447 20.66 -38.35 11.42
C ILE A 447 19.99 -39.60 10.85
N ARG A 448 20.67 -40.75 10.86
CA ARG A 448 20.12 -42.03 10.38
C ARG A 448 18.90 -42.44 11.20
N GLN A 449 19.00 -42.37 12.53
CA GLN A 449 17.91 -42.73 13.44
C GLN A 449 16.75 -41.72 13.31
N ILE A 450 17.05 -40.44 13.21
CA ILE A 450 16.06 -39.36 13.09
C ILE A 450 15.27 -39.47 11.79
N VAL A 451 15.94 -39.71 10.66
CA VAL A 451 15.32 -39.81 9.33
C VAL A 451 14.40 -41.03 9.26
N GLN A 452 14.82 -42.18 9.81
CA GLN A 452 13.99 -43.40 9.85
C GLN A 452 12.79 -43.25 10.79
N LYS A 453 13.00 -42.72 12.00
CA LYS A 453 11.94 -42.54 13.01
C LYS A 453 10.92 -41.47 12.61
N SER A 454 11.39 -40.40 11.96
CA SER A 454 10.59 -39.20 11.72
C SER A 454 10.15 -39.03 10.26
N ARG A 455 10.39 -40.03 9.38
CA ARG A 455 10.03 -40.01 7.95
C ARG A 455 10.38 -38.68 7.28
N VAL A 456 11.66 -38.33 7.29
CA VAL A 456 12.15 -37.08 6.67
C VAL A 456 12.23 -37.26 5.16
N ASP A 457 11.70 -36.30 4.41
CA ASP A 457 11.68 -36.29 2.94
C ASP A 457 12.80 -35.44 2.33
N LEU A 458 13.23 -34.39 3.04
CA LEU A 458 14.22 -33.42 2.61
C LEU A 458 15.13 -33.01 3.77
N ILE A 459 16.43 -33.08 3.55
CA ILE A 459 17.47 -32.60 4.46
C ILE A 459 18.08 -31.35 3.84
N ILE A 460 18.08 -30.24 4.57
CA ILE A 460 18.67 -28.98 4.13
C ILE A 460 19.92 -28.70 4.93
N LEU A 461 21.06 -28.64 4.24
CA LEU A 461 22.34 -28.26 4.82
C LEU A 461 22.44 -26.74 4.86
N ALA A 462 22.48 -26.18 6.06
CA ALA A 462 22.48 -24.73 6.32
C ALA A 462 23.69 -24.27 7.15
N ASP A 463 24.67 -25.14 7.38
CA ASP A 463 25.91 -24.79 8.08
C ASP A 463 27.04 -24.52 7.08
N ASN A 464 27.73 -23.40 7.28
CA ASN A 464 28.88 -22.95 6.48
C ASN A 464 30.21 -23.54 7.01
N GLN A 465 30.23 -24.17 8.18
CA GLN A 465 31.48 -24.70 8.78
C GLN A 465 31.72 -26.19 8.54
N MET A 466 30.95 -26.83 7.67
CA MET A 466 31.28 -28.17 7.22
C MET A 466 32.52 -28.12 6.32
N ALA A 467 33.71 -28.18 6.93
CA ALA A 467 34.97 -28.41 6.23
C ALA A 467 34.79 -29.53 5.20
N SER A 468 35.41 -29.40 4.03
CA SER A 468 35.27 -30.31 2.87
C SER A 468 35.36 -31.80 3.24
N HIS A 469 36.13 -32.15 4.27
CA HIS A 469 36.30 -33.51 4.78
C HIS A 469 35.12 -34.06 5.63
N LYS A 470 34.33 -33.18 6.27
CA LYS A 470 33.09 -33.56 6.98
C LYS A 470 31.88 -33.61 6.04
N TYR A 471 31.90 -32.84 4.95
CA TYR A 471 30.85 -32.87 3.94
C TYR A 471 30.80 -34.23 3.22
N SER A 472 31.95 -34.82 2.89
CA SER A 472 32.01 -36.16 2.29
C SER A 472 31.53 -37.26 3.26
N GLU A 473 31.86 -37.15 4.54
CA GLU A 473 31.39 -38.07 5.59
C GLU A 473 29.87 -37.96 5.82
N PHE A 474 29.34 -36.75 5.84
CA PHE A 474 27.90 -36.49 5.88
C PHE A 474 27.20 -36.96 4.61
N HIS A 475 27.74 -36.63 3.44
CA HIS A 475 27.19 -37.02 2.15
C HIS A 475 27.17 -38.55 2.03
N ASN A 476 28.23 -39.24 2.44
CA ASN A 476 28.26 -40.70 2.48
C ASN A 476 27.21 -41.26 3.45
N THR A 477 27.07 -40.69 4.65
CA THR A 477 26.08 -41.13 5.64
C THR A 477 24.64 -40.88 5.18
N ALA A 478 24.39 -39.75 4.52
CA ALA A 478 23.09 -39.30 4.08
C ALA A 478 22.69 -39.83 2.69
N SER A 479 23.63 -40.24 1.84
CA SER A 479 23.36 -40.84 0.51
C SER A 479 22.67 -42.20 0.61
N PHE A 480 22.83 -42.92 1.72
CA PHE A 480 22.12 -44.17 2.00
C PHE A 480 20.75 -43.97 2.66
N LEU A 481 20.31 -42.73 2.83
CA LEU A 481 19.00 -42.41 3.41
C LEU A 481 17.97 -42.17 2.30
N PRO A 482 16.69 -42.50 2.53
CA PRO A 482 15.62 -42.29 1.55
C PRO A 482 15.25 -40.80 1.34
N ALA A 483 15.93 -39.86 2.01
CA ALA A 483 15.64 -38.44 1.99
C ALA A 483 16.48 -37.69 0.96
N ARG A 484 15.90 -36.66 0.32
CA ARG A 484 16.63 -35.78 -0.62
C ARG A 484 17.53 -34.82 0.16
N ILE A 485 18.69 -34.46 -0.39
CA ILE A 485 19.59 -33.49 0.23
C ILE A 485 19.61 -32.22 -0.63
N ALA A 486 19.41 -31.07 -0.01
CA ALA A 486 19.59 -29.77 -0.63
C ALA A 486 20.59 -28.94 0.19
N VAL A 487 21.50 -28.26 -0.49
CA VAL A 487 22.46 -27.36 0.16
C VAL A 487 21.92 -25.95 0.03
N ALA A 488 21.78 -25.25 1.15
CA ALA A 488 21.42 -23.84 1.12
C ALA A 488 22.60 -23.03 0.57
N PRO A 489 22.36 -22.06 -0.33
CA PRO A 489 23.43 -21.19 -0.79
C PRO A 489 24.03 -20.43 0.39
N ASP A 490 25.36 -20.40 0.48
CA ASP A 490 26.06 -19.67 1.52
C ASP A 490 26.13 -18.17 1.19
N ILE A 491 25.05 -17.47 1.56
CA ILE A 491 24.89 -16.04 1.35
C ILE A 491 25.85 -15.24 2.24
N PHE A 492 26.19 -15.76 3.44
CA PHE A 492 26.97 -15.02 4.43
C PHE A 492 28.48 -15.19 4.26
N GLY A 493 28.96 -16.38 3.87
CA GLY A 493 30.38 -16.54 3.52
C GLY A 493 30.76 -15.71 2.28
N SER A 494 29.85 -15.62 1.30
CA SER A 494 29.98 -14.75 0.12
C SER A 494 30.09 -13.26 0.47
N LEU A 495 29.45 -12.83 1.56
CA LEU A 495 29.55 -11.45 2.06
C LEU A 495 30.86 -11.22 2.81
N SER A 496 31.32 -12.19 3.61
CA SER A 496 32.64 -12.10 4.26
C SER A 496 33.81 -12.20 3.27
N SER A 497 33.66 -12.86 2.13
CA SER A 497 34.65 -12.83 1.04
C SER A 497 34.68 -11.52 0.27
N LEU A 498 33.68 -10.66 0.42
CA LEU A 498 33.71 -9.28 -0.11
C LEU A 498 34.49 -8.34 0.81
N ASP A 499 34.55 -8.66 2.11
CA ASP A 499 35.32 -7.92 3.12
C ASP A 499 36.78 -8.42 3.25
N GLY A 500 37.14 -9.55 2.62
CA GLY A 500 38.47 -10.15 2.67
C GLY A 500 39.05 -10.42 1.27
N GLY A 501 40.14 -9.73 0.94
CA GLY A 501 40.82 -9.84 -0.35
C GLY A 501 41.27 -11.25 -0.72
N ALA A 502 41.05 -11.59 -1.99
CA ALA A 502 41.68 -12.64 -2.79
C ALA A 502 42.14 -13.94 -2.08
N SER A 503 41.44 -15.04 -2.34
CA SER A 503 42.13 -16.29 -2.69
C SER A 503 41.28 -17.20 -3.57
N ASN A 504 41.91 -17.52 -4.71
CA ASN A 504 41.74 -18.59 -5.68
C ASN A 504 40.75 -19.73 -5.40
N GLY A 505 40.06 -20.12 -6.48
CA GLY A 505 39.88 -21.54 -6.80
C GLY A 505 38.44 -22.01 -6.88
N GLY A 506 37.92 -22.04 -8.11
CA GLY A 506 36.78 -22.82 -8.62
C GLY A 506 35.88 -23.56 -7.64
N LEU A 507 34.63 -23.12 -7.55
CA LEU A 507 33.51 -24.01 -7.26
C LEU A 507 32.35 -23.69 -8.21
N ALA A 508 32.19 -24.58 -9.18
CA ALA A 508 31.14 -24.58 -10.16
C ALA A 508 29.75 -24.80 -9.52
N LYS A 509 28.77 -24.09 -10.08
CA LYS A 509 27.31 -24.33 -10.07
C LYS A 509 26.76 -25.43 -9.13
N PRO A 510 25.97 -25.06 -8.10
CA PRO A 510 25.03 -25.99 -7.48
C PRO A 510 23.59 -25.43 -7.56
N LEU A 511 23.03 -25.23 -8.76
CA LEU A 511 21.64 -24.76 -8.90
C LEU A 511 20.78 -25.47 -9.95
N ASP A 512 21.24 -26.60 -10.52
CA ASP A 512 20.45 -27.29 -11.57
C ASP A 512 19.46 -28.34 -11.03
N ASN A 513 19.46 -28.67 -9.74
CA ASN A 513 18.69 -29.82 -9.21
C ASN A 513 17.50 -29.49 -8.29
N PHE A 514 17.04 -28.24 -8.19
CA PHE A 514 15.86 -27.92 -7.37
C PHE A 514 14.55 -28.20 -8.14
N GLN A 515 14.16 -29.47 -8.24
CA GLN A 515 12.86 -29.86 -8.78
C GLN A 515 11.93 -30.41 -7.67
N CYS A 516 10.96 -29.59 -7.27
CA CYS A 516 9.91 -29.95 -6.32
C CYS A 516 8.95 -30.96 -6.97
N ARG A 517 8.75 -32.14 -6.35
CA ARG A 517 7.80 -33.18 -6.83
C ARG A 517 6.37 -32.67 -6.92
N HIS A 518 5.97 -31.73 -6.06
CA HIS A 518 4.65 -31.10 -6.14
C HIS A 518 4.52 -30.13 -7.34
N CYS A 519 5.62 -29.51 -7.76
CA CYS A 519 5.66 -28.69 -8.98
C CYS A 519 5.76 -29.55 -10.25
N LEU A 520 6.45 -30.69 -10.19
CA LEU A 520 6.49 -31.68 -11.29
C LEU A 520 5.14 -32.38 -11.47
N ALA A 521 4.47 -32.78 -10.39
CA ALA A 521 3.11 -33.34 -10.46
C ALA A 521 2.10 -32.33 -11.03
N ARG A 522 2.33 -31.02 -10.82
CA ARG A 522 1.53 -29.96 -11.42
C ARG A 522 1.86 -29.75 -12.90
N ARG A 523 3.15 -29.78 -13.28
CA ARG A 523 3.58 -29.69 -14.68
C ARG A 523 3.17 -30.92 -15.51
N ALA A 524 3.22 -32.12 -14.93
CA ALA A 524 2.76 -33.35 -15.57
C ALA A 524 1.24 -33.31 -15.84
N ASN A 525 0.45 -32.82 -14.87
CA ASN A 525 -0.99 -32.60 -15.05
C ASN A 525 -1.30 -31.44 -16.03
N GLU A 526 -0.42 -30.44 -16.17
CA GLU A 526 -0.58 -29.33 -17.13
C GLU A 526 -0.11 -29.71 -18.56
N SER A 527 0.78 -30.70 -18.70
CA SER A 527 1.25 -31.19 -20.01
C SER A 527 0.36 -32.27 -20.63
N GLU A 528 -0.42 -33.02 -19.85
CA GLU A 528 -1.43 -33.94 -20.39
C GLU A 528 -2.67 -33.23 -20.97
N GLU A 529 -2.90 -31.95 -20.62
CA GLU A 529 -3.98 -31.12 -21.18
C GLU A 529 -3.59 -30.36 -22.47
N ARG A 530 -2.35 -30.52 -22.97
CA ARG A 530 -1.89 -29.94 -24.25
C ARG A 530 -1.22 -30.97 -25.15
N LEU A 531 -1.99 -31.95 -25.61
CA LEU A 531 -1.69 -32.67 -26.85
C LEU A 531 -2.75 -32.27 -27.91
N PRO A 532 -2.33 -31.90 -29.13
CA PRO A 532 -3.25 -31.46 -30.18
C PRO A 532 -4.06 -32.65 -30.72
N ALA A 533 -5.38 -32.51 -30.78
CA ALA A 533 -6.21 -33.40 -31.58
C ALA A 533 -6.07 -32.98 -33.06
N LYS A 534 -5.20 -33.72 -33.76
CA LYS A 534 -5.02 -33.83 -35.23
C LYS A 534 -4.71 -32.58 -36.03
#